data_AF-A0ABC8TPQ5-F1
#
_entry.id   AF-A0ABC8TPQ5-F1
#
_cell.length_a   1.000
_cell.length_b   1.000
_cell.length_c   1.000
_cell.angle_alpha   90.00
_cell.angle_beta   90.00
_cell.angle_gamma   90.00
#
_symmetry.space_group_name_H-M   'P 1'
#
loop_
_entity.id
_entity.type
_entity.pdbx_description
1 polymer ?
#
loop_
_entity_poly.entity_id
_entity_poly.type
_entity_poly.pdbx_seq_one_letter_code
_entity_poly.pdbx_strand_id
1 'polypeptide(L)'
;MAFGAFFLNVHPCKSLSRLMRRETPFPPSPRTSVISTPTYPNPEARASLVSALLFLSSLPKKKTTQEHVQESRLPKMFKAVAFFGRKKTTRPFKDYYTDWFNTLKNTLLPQLRRSMSLSSSTLLSTHVEMIHNHFQTYYETLDLAASNDVAQLLFPEWRTTLEKPFLWLGDFHPYLFTNLLRSFLDDQDTDDEEETESVIQIGESSEFFDKPWNIVMAWKTPSNTLMAKIDQIECGLRLMVPALVARARQVQAEFVERVGVEWGKCEGRKEGVEMAVGKAVVAEMEEMMSVFMDANRLRRSVLTEILNITNVYQAALFLEGLAQFLIGFRDHAILSEFERSKMAIN
;
A
#
# COMPACT_ATOMS: atom_id res chain seq x y z
N MET A 1 -19.54 13.19 -2.99
CA MET A 1 -19.75 13.18 -4.45
C MET A 1 -18.75 14.09 -5.20
N ALA A 2 -17.43 13.90 -5.04
CA ALA A 2 -16.44 14.69 -5.80
C ALA A 2 -15.08 13.96 -6.02
N PHE A 3 -15.05 12.63 -6.00
CA PHE A 3 -13.83 11.85 -6.27
C PHE A 3 -13.89 10.99 -7.55
N GLY A 4 -15.06 10.89 -8.20
CA GLY A 4 -15.28 9.99 -9.33
C GLY A 4 -14.84 10.50 -10.71
N ALA A 5 -14.37 11.74 -10.85
CA ALA A 5 -14.20 12.39 -12.16
C ALA A 5 -12.75 12.42 -12.71
N PHE A 6 -11.74 11.97 -11.96
CA PHE A 6 -10.33 12.19 -12.32
C PHE A 6 -9.60 11.05 -13.05
N PHE A 7 -10.26 9.93 -13.38
CA PHE A 7 -9.59 8.75 -13.94
C PHE A 7 -10.06 8.31 -15.33
N LEU A 8 -10.68 9.21 -16.11
CA LEU A 8 -11.29 8.86 -17.40
C LEU A 8 -10.34 8.91 -18.63
N ASN A 9 -9.04 9.17 -18.48
CA ASN A 9 -8.17 9.42 -19.66
C ASN A 9 -6.83 8.67 -19.74
N VAL A 10 -6.72 7.52 -19.08
CA VAL A 10 -5.70 6.51 -19.40
C VAL A 10 -6.47 5.30 -19.87
N HIS A 11 -6.11 4.63 -20.98
CA HIS A 11 -6.75 3.37 -21.39
C HIS A 11 -6.51 2.30 -20.33
N PRO A 12 -7.49 1.96 -19.44
CA PRO A 12 -7.28 0.96 -18.43
C PRO A 12 -7.82 -0.36 -18.98
N CYS A 13 -7.21 -1.46 -18.55
CA CYS A 13 -7.95 -2.72 -18.48
C CYS A 13 -9.30 -2.43 -17.78
N LYS A 14 -10.43 -2.79 -18.41
CA LYS A 14 -11.80 -2.44 -17.96
C LYS A 14 -12.02 -2.75 -16.46
N SER A 15 -11.30 -3.74 -15.92
CA SER A 15 -11.31 -4.17 -14.52
C SER A 15 -10.74 -3.11 -13.53
N LEU A 16 -9.71 -2.34 -13.93
CA LEU A 16 -9.11 -1.28 -13.09
C LEU A 16 -10.04 -0.05 -12.94
N SER A 17 -10.79 0.28 -13.99
CA SER A 17 -11.75 1.40 -13.97
C SER A 17 -12.97 1.14 -13.09
N ARG A 18 -13.25 -0.13 -12.79
CA ARG A 18 -14.37 -0.56 -11.93
C ARG A 18 -13.95 -0.64 -10.46
N LEU A 19 -12.73 -1.08 -10.16
CA LEU A 19 -12.17 -1.10 -8.80
C LEU A 19 -12.20 0.29 -8.14
N MET A 20 -12.03 1.36 -8.94
CA MET A 20 -12.05 2.75 -8.48
C MET A 20 -13.46 3.39 -8.47
N ARG A 21 -14.50 2.68 -8.95
CA ARG A 21 -15.88 3.21 -9.12
C ARG A 21 -16.91 2.66 -8.13
N ARG A 22 -16.60 1.63 -7.34
CA ARG A 22 -17.54 1.10 -6.34
C ARG A 22 -17.44 1.86 -5.01
N GLU A 23 -18.34 2.83 -4.81
CA GLU A 23 -19.00 3.00 -3.52
C GLU A 23 -20.19 2.02 -3.51
N THR A 24 -20.11 0.91 -2.78
CA THR A 24 -21.26 0.02 -2.60
C THR A 24 -22.11 0.52 -1.42
N PRO A 25 -23.40 0.83 -1.60
CA PRO A 25 -24.33 0.97 -0.50
C PRO A 25 -24.69 -0.42 0.05
N PHE A 26 -24.58 -0.58 1.37
CA PHE A 26 -24.99 -1.79 2.07
C PHE A 26 -26.49 -2.09 1.87
N PRO A 27 -26.90 -3.37 1.70
CA PRO A 27 -28.33 -3.72 1.73
C PRO A 27 -28.88 -3.64 3.17
N PRO A 28 -30.17 -3.30 3.36
CA PRO A 28 -30.75 -3.18 4.69
C PRO A 28 -31.02 -4.56 5.29
N SER A 29 -30.45 -4.83 6.47
CA SER A 29 -30.76 -6.01 7.28
C SER A 29 -31.77 -5.65 8.39
N PRO A 30 -32.62 -6.60 8.84
CA PRO A 30 -33.80 -6.29 9.64
C PRO A 30 -33.47 -5.95 11.09
N ARG A 31 -34.30 -5.08 11.66
CA ARG A 31 -34.18 -4.47 13.00
C ARG A 31 -34.01 -5.51 14.12
N THR A 32 -32.93 -5.41 14.90
CA THR A 32 -33.00 -5.22 16.38
C THR A 32 -31.64 -4.84 17.00
N SER A 33 -31.72 -3.89 17.94
CA SER A 33 -30.75 -3.46 18.98
C SER A 33 -29.36 -2.92 18.59
N VAL A 34 -29.29 -1.58 18.61
CA VAL A 34 -28.22 -0.68 19.11
C VAL A 34 -26.77 -1.20 19.04
N ILE A 35 -26.08 -0.92 17.93
CA ILE A 35 -24.61 -0.86 17.85
C ILE A 35 -24.22 0.37 17.03
N SER A 36 -23.34 1.17 17.61
CA SER A 36 -22.84 2.45 17.10
C SER A 36 -22.18 2.31 15.71
N THR A 37 -22.49 3.27 14.84
CA THR A 37 -21.98 3.41 13.46
C THR A 37 -20.45 3.51 13.37
N PRO A 38 -19.81 3.00 12.30
CA PRO A 38 -18.38 3.10 12.10
C PRO A 38 -18.00 4.50 11.56
N THR A 39 -17.26 5.25 12.37
CA THR A 39 -16.64 6.51 11.94
C THR A 39 -15.41 6.20 11.09
N TYR A 40 -15.41 6.66 9.83
CA TYR A 40 -14.22 6.76 8.99
C TYR A 40 -13.09 7.53 9.73
N PRO A 41 -11.81 7.30 9.37
CA PRO A 41 -10.68 7.73 10.19
C PRO A 41 -10.66 9.25 10.36
N ASN A 42 -10.61 9.68 11.62
CA ASN A 42 -10.39 11.06 12.01
C ASN A 42 -8.99 11.50 11.51
N PRO A 43 -8.87 12.57 10.71
CA PRO A 43 -7.61 13.18 10.31
C PRO A 43 -6.68 13.53 11.48
N GLU A 44 -7.22 13.67 12.69
CA GLU A 44 -6.49 14.02 13.91
C GLU A 44 -5.41 12.99 14.30
N ALA A 45 -5.57 11.70 13.99
CA ALA A 45 -4.55 10.70 14.37
C ALA A 45 -3.25 10.84 13.55
N ARG A 46 -3.36 11.17 12.26
CA ARG A 46 -2.21 11.54 11.41
C ARG A 46 -1.67 12.93 11.79
N ALA A 47 -2.57 13.83 12.16
CA ALA A 47 -2.19 15.14 12.66
C ALA A 47 -1.46 15.04 14.01
N SER A 48 -1.67 14.02 14.84
CA SER A 48 -1.06 13.91 16.18
C SER A 48 0.45 13.63 16.12
N LEU A 49 0.89 12.70 15.27
CA LEU A 49 2.32 12.41 15.07
C LEU A 49 3.03 13.55 14.31
N VAL A 50 2.40 14.08 13.27
CA VAL A 50 2.93 15.21 12.52
C VAL A 50 2.94 16.49 13.37
N SER A 51 1.94 16.71 14.22
CA SER A 51 1.90 17.85 15.16
C SER A 51 2.91 17.68 16.28
N ALA A 52 3.13 16.48 16.82
CA ALA A 52 4.19 16.25 17.80
C ALA A 52 5.57 16.55 17.21
N LEU A 53 5.83 16.12 15.97
CA LEU A 53 7.09 16.38 15.25
C LEU A 53 7.24 17.85 14.82
N LEU A 54 6.17 18.49 14.33
CA LEU A 54 6.16 19.91 13.99
C LEU A 54 6.26 20.80 15.23
N PHE A 55 5.65 20.42 16.34
CA PHE A 55 5.74 21.14 17.62
C PHE A 55 7.15 21.09 18.21
N LEU A 56 7.82 19.93 18.14
CA LEU A 56 9.24 19.79 18.51
C LEU A 56 10.16 20.68 17.65
N SER A 57 9.81 20.89 16.37
CA SER A 57 10.55 21.82 15.50
C SER A 57 10.21 23.31 15.71
N SER A 58 9.09 23.61 16.39
CA SER A 58 8.63 24.97 16.72
C SER A 58 9.08 25.50 18.09
N LEU A 59 9.82 24.71 18.88
CA LEU A 59 10.36 25.16 20.17
C LEU A 59 11.40 26.28 19.98
N PRO A 60 11.34 27.40 20.72
CA PRO A 60 12.24 28.52 20.53
C PRO A 60 13.70 28.12 20.80
N LYS A 61 14.54 28.26 19.77
CA LYS A 61 15.99 28.12 19.88
C LYS A 61 16.54 29.36 20.60
N LYS A 62 17.18 29.16 21.76
CA LYS A 62 17.94 30.23 22.43
C LYS A 62 19.03 30.72 21.47
N LYS A 63 19.02 32.02 21.15
CA LYS A 63 20.11 32.71 20.48
C LYS A 63 21.30 32.75 21.43
N THR A 64 22.40 32.13 21.03
CA THR A 64 23.72 32.40 21.62
C THR A 64 24.55 33.07 20.54
N THR A 65 24.97 34.30 20.80
CA THR A 65 25.75 35.14 19.89
C THR A 65 27.21 34.72 19.89
N GLN A 66 27.73 34.21 18.76
CA GLN A 66 28.96 34.69 18.09
C GLN A 66 29.25 33.86 16.81
N GLU A 67 29.87 34.53 15.85
CA GLU A 67 29.89 34.30 14.39
C GLU A 67 30.67 33.08 13.91
N HIS A 68 30.16 32.38 12.88
CA HIS A 68 30.64 32.38 11.48
C HIS A 68 30.11 31.12 10.72
N VAL A 69 29.39 31.37 9.60
CA VAL A 69 29.07 30.51 8.43
C VAL A 69 28.93 28.98 8.60
N GLN A 70 27.69 28.44 8.51
CA GLN A 70 27.24 27.42 7.53
C GLN A 70 25.85 26.84 7.89
N GLU A 71 24.94 26.95 6.92
CA GLU A 71 23.83 26.05 6.53
C GLU A 71 23.16 25.13 7.57
N SER A 72 21.82 25.26 7.62
CA SER A 72 20.81 24.59 8.44
C SER A 72 21.16 23.19 8.98
N ARG A 73 21.47 23.11 10.27
CA ARG A 73 21.54 21.87 11.06
C ARG A 73 20.36 21.79 12.04
N LEU A 74 19.55 20.74 11.88
CA LEU A 74 18.65 20.22 12.92
C LEU A 74 19.45 19.86 14.20
N PRO A 75 18.84 19.92 15.40
CA PRO A 75 19.52 19.61 16.67
C PRO A 75 20.19 18.23 16.63
N LYS A 76 21.45 18.19 17.08
CA LYS A 76 22.37 17.04 17.01
C LYS A 76 21.93 15.78 17.78
N MET A 77 20.79 15.80 18.48
CA MET A 77 20.34 14.68 19.31
C MET A 77 19.70 13.52 18.54
N PHE A 78 19.27 13.72 17.29
CA PHE A 78 18.78 12.60 16.46
C PHE A 78 19.89 11.77 15.80
N LYS A 79 21.17 12.14 15.96
CA LYS A 79 22.32 11.43 15.34
C LYS A 79 23.03 10.45 16.28
N ALA A 80 22.62 10.33 17.53
CA ALA A 80 23.29 9.50 18.52
C ALA A 80 22.34 8.46 19.14
N VAL A 81 21.77 7.60 18.31
CA VAL A 81 21.33 6.27 18.76
C VAL A 81 22.06 5.26 17.87
N ALA A 82 23.30 4.95 18.27
CA ALA A 82 24.02 3.83 17.71
C ALA A 82 23.33 2.55 18.18
N PHE A 83 22.47 1.99 17.34
CA PHE A 83 21.98 0.63 17.50
C PHE A 83 23.18 -0.33 17.46
N PHE A 84 23.43 -0.99 18.58
CA PHE A 84 24.48 -2.00 18.70
C PHE A 84 24.22 -3.15 17.69
N GLY A 85 25.20 -3.40 16.83
CA GLY A 85 25.38 -4.70 16.15
C GLY A 85 24.53 -5.02 14.91
N ARG A 86 23.82 -4.07 14.29
CA ARG A 86 23.06 -4.35 13.05
C ARG A 86 23.78 -3.80 11.82
N LYS A 87 23.99 -4.66 10.81
CA LYS A 87 24.61 -4.30 9.52
C LYS A 87 23.86 -3.11 8.92
N LYS A 88 24.46 -1.92 8.96
CA LYS A 88 23.92 -0.75 8.28
C LYS A 88 23.85 -1.07 6.79
N THR A 89 22.64 -1.08 6.23
CA THR A 89 22.49 -1.05 4.78
C THR A 89 23.09 0.28 4.31
N THR A 90 24.19 0.23 3.56
CA THR A 90 24.89 1.44 3.09
C THR A 90 24.03 2.29 2.16
N ARG A 91 22.96 1.69 1.61
CA ARG A 91 22.04 2.29 0.65
C ARG A 91 20.75 2.77 1.34
N PRO A 92 20.32 4.03 1.15
CA PRO A 92 19.00 4.50 1.56
C PRO A 92 17.85 3.68 0.93
N PHE A 93 16.78 3.44 1.68
CA PHE A 93 15.65 2.65 1.19
C PHE A 93 14.97 3.28 -0.04
N LYS A 94 14.92 4.61 -0.11
CA LYS A 94 14.41 5.36 -1.28
C LYS A 94 15.08 4.94 -2.59
N ASP A 95 16.39 4.76 -2.57
CA ASP A 95 17.14 4.39 -3.77
C ASP A 95 16.83 2.94 -4.15
N TYR A 96 16.78 2.04 -3.17
CA TYR A 96 16.34 0.67 -3.38
C TYR A 96 14.93 0.61 -3.99
N TYR A 97 13.98 1.35 -3.41
CA TYR A 97 12.60 1.41 -3.90
C TYR A 97 12.54 1.86 -5.36
N THR A 98 13.36 2.85 -5.73
CA THR A 98 13.42 3.37 -7.10
C THR A 98 13.90 2.29 -8.08
N ASP A 99 14.97 1.57 -7.74
CA ASP A 99 15.46 0.46 -8.55
C ASP A 99 14.46 -0.69 -8.64
N TRP A 100 13.85 -1.04 -7.51
CA TRP A 100 12.84 -2.08 -7.43
C TRP A 100 11.65 -1.76 -8.34
N PHE A 101 11.16 -0.51 -8.29
CA PHE A 101 10.05 -0.05 -9.12
C PHE A 101 10.44 -0.03 -10.61
N ASN A 102 11.63 0.48 -10.94
CA ASN A 102 12.13 0.52 -12.32
C ASN A 102 12.31 -0.89 -12.89
N THR A 103 12.77 -1.84 -12.07
CA THR A 103 12.91 -3.25 -12.46
C THR A 103 11.54 -3.88 -12.75
N LEU A 104 10.54 -3.61 -11.91
CA LEU A 104 9.17 -4.07 -12.14
C LEU A 104 8.61 -3.52 -13.46
N LYS A 105 8.71 -2.19 -13.64
CA LYS A 105 8.13 -1.47 -14.79
C LYS A 105 8.82 -1.80 -16.12
N ASN A 106 10.14 -1.74 -16.15
CA ASN A 106 10.91 -1.72 -17.40
C ASN A 106 11.44 -3.10 -17.79
N THR A 107 11.49 -4.06 -16.86
CA THR A 107 12.07 -5.39 -17.11
C THR A 107 11.03 -6.48 -16.92
N LEU A 108 10.53 -6.67 -15.70
CA LEU A 108 9.73 -7.84 -15.36
C LEU A 108 8.35 -7.84 -16.01
N LEU A 109 7.63 -6.71 -15.97
CA LEU A 109 6.30 -6.61 -16.57
C LEU A 109 6.35 -6.82 -18.11
N PRO A 110 7.25 -6.18 -18.88
CA PRO A 110 7.41 -6.48 -20.31
C PRO A 110 7.76 -7.95 -20.60
N GLN A 111 8.61 -8.57 -19.79
CA GLN A 111 8.97 -9.98 -19.94
C GLN A 111 7.79 -10.91 -19.68
N LEU A 112 7.00 -10.65 -18.63
CA LEU A 112 5.77 -11.42 -18.36
C LEU A 112 4.79 -11.33 -19.52
N ARG A 113 4.53 -10.12 -20.04
CA ARG A 113 3.66 -9.90 -21.20
C ARG A 113 4.12 -10.69 -22.42
N ARG A 114 5.42 -10.65 -22.73
CA ARG A 114 6.00 -11.42 -23.84
C ARG A 114 5.78 -12.93 -23.64
N SER A 115 6.01 -13.42 -22.43
CA SER A 115 5.81 -14.84 -22.10
C SER A 115 4.35 -15.28 -22.21
N MET A 116 3.40 -14.40 -21.87
CA MET A 116 1.97 -14.64 -22.08
C MET A 116 1.61 -14.76 -23.56
N SER A 117 2.25 -13.99 -24.45
CA SER A 117 2.03 -14.07 -25.90
C SER A 117 2.65 -15.31 -26.56
N LEU A 118 3.80 -15.77 -26.07
CA LEU A 118 4.57 -16.87 -26.68
C LEU A 118 3.97 -18.28 -26.47
N SER A 119 2.85 -18.40 -25.76
CA SER A 119 2.16 -19.67 -25.47
C SER A 119 3.04 -20.76 -24.81
N SER A 120 4.21 -20.40 -24.25
CA SER A 120 5.11 -21.32 -23.55
C SER A 120 4.81 -21.35 -22.05
N SER A 121 4.21 -22.44 -21.57
CA SER A 121 3.83 -22.58 -20.16
C SER A 121 5.02 -22.58 -19.20
N THR A 122 6.17 -23.15 -19.60
CA THR A 122 7.37 -23.21 -18.76
C THR A 122 7.99 -21.83 -18.60
N LEU A 123 8.14 -21.11 -19.71
CA LEU A 123 8.63 -19.73 -19.71
C LEU A 123 7.71 -18.82 -18.91
N LEU A 124 6.39 -18.99 -19.03
CA LEU A 124 5.42 -18.22 -18.26
C LEU A 124 5.56 -18.47 -16.76
N SER A 125 5.68 -19.74 -16.33
CA SER A 125 5.90 -20.10 -14.93
C SER A 125 7.14 -19.42 -14.36
N THR A 126 8.27 -19.46 -15.09
CA THR A 126 9.50 -18.79 -14.66
C THR A 126 9.30 -17.29 -14.47
N HIS A 127 8.58 -16.62 -15.36
CA HIS A 127 8.35 -15.17 -15.23
C HIS A 127 7.33 -14.82 -14.12
N VAL A 128 6.34 -15.67 -13.89
CA VAL A 128 5.43 -15.56 -12.73
C VAL A 128 6.23 -15.66 -11.43
N GLU A 129 7.10 -16.66 -11.31
CA GLU A 129 7.98 -16.84 -10.15
C GLU A 129 8.95 -15.66 -9.97
N MET A 130 9.52 -15.13 -11.05
CA MET A 130 10.40 -13.95 -10.99
C MET A 130 9.68 -12.73 -10.43
N ILE A 131 8.45 -12.43 -10.88
CA ILE A 131 7.68 -11.31 -10.34
C ILE A 131 7.25 -11.56 -8.90
N HIS A 132 6.80 -12.77 -8.58
CA HIS A 132 6.46 -13.13 -7.20
C HIS A 132 7.65 -12.91 -6.25
N ASN A 133 8.82 -13.43 -6.61
CA ASN A 133 10.05 -13.23 -5.84
C ASN A 133 10.43 -11.75 -5.74
N HIS A 134 10.24 -10.96 -6.80
CA HIS A 134 10.46 -9.51 -6.77
C HIS A 134 9.59 -8.81 -5.73
N PHE A 135 8.33 -9.22 -5.57
CA PHE A 135 7.45 -8.73 -4.49
C PHE A 135 7.85 -9.28 -3.11
N GLN A 136 8.30 -10.52 -3.00
CA GLN A 136 8.77 -11.07 -1.72
C GLN A 136 10.00 -10.31 -1.20
N THR A 137 11.01 -10.12 -2.06
CA THR A 137 12.24 -9.39 -1.71
C THR A 137 11.96 -7.94 -1.36
N TYR A 138 10.93 -7.32 -1.94
CA TYR A 138 10.47 -5.99 -1.56
C TYR A 138 10.06 -5.90 -0.09
N TYR A 139 9.17 -6.80 0.35
CA TYR A 139 8.70 -6.83 1.73
C TYR A 139 9.80 -7.24 2.71
N GLU A 140 10.70 -8.15 2.32
CA GLU A 140 11.87 -8.50 3.14
C GLU A 140 12.82 -7.31 3.31
N THR A 141 13.01 -6.50 2.25
CA THR A 141 13.83 -5.29 2.33
C THR A 141 13.12 -4.19 3.13
N LEU A 142 11.78 -4.11 3.07
CA LEU A 142 10.99 -3.24 3.96
C LEU A 142 11.18 -3.63 5.43
N ASP A 143 11.11 -4.91 5.76
CA ASP A 143 11.31 -5.40 7.12
C ASP A 143 12.73 -5.10 7.64
N LEU A 144 13.74 -5.25 6.78
CA LEU A 144 15.12 -4.88 7.10
C LEU A 144 15.27 -3.37 7.32
N ALA A 145 14.61 -2.54 6.51
CA ALA A 145 14.62 -1.09 6.68
C ALA A 145 13.89 -0.67 7.96
N ALA A 146 12.76 -1.31 8.29
CA ALA A 146 11.99 -1.07 9.51
C ALA A 146 12.82 -1.37 10.76
N SER A 147 13.67 -2.41 10.68
CA SER A 147 14.59 -2.79 11.74
C SER A 147 15.67 -1.76 12.07
N ASN A 148 15.88 -0.79 11.18
CA ASN A 148 16.80 0.33 11.38
C ASN A 148 16.05 1.60 11.80
N ASP A 149 14.99 1.96 11.07
CA ASP A 149 14.15 3.11 11.35
C ASP A 149 12.79 2.91 10.66
N VAL A 150 11.76 2.57 11.44
CA VAL A 150 10.39 2.37 10.96
C VAL A 150 9.70 3.70 10.60
N ALA A 151 10.11 4.83 11.19
CA ALA A 151 9.47 6.11 10.97
C ALA A 151 9.63 6.55 9.51
N GLN A 152 10.78 6.30 8.89
CA GLN A 152 11.01 6.57 7.47
C GLN A 152 10.00 5.82 6.57
N LEU A 153 9.54 4.63 6.97
CA LEU A 153 8.62 3.79 6.20
C LEU A 153 7.16 4.15 6.46
N LEU A 154 6.82 4.57 7.68
CA LEU A 154 5.48 5.05 8.03
C LEU A 154 5.20 6.44 7.42
N PHE A 155 6.24 7.24 7.21
CA PHE A 155 6.17 8.58 6.62
C PHE A 155 7.13 8.73 5.42
N PRO A 156 6.91 7.97 4.33
CA PRO A 156 7.88 7.85 3.26
C PRO A 156 7.94 9.11 2.39
N GLU A 157 9.14 9.66 2.21
CA GLU A 157 9.38 10.82 1.35
C GLU A 157 9.42 10.46 -0.15
N TRP A 158 9.68 9.20 -0.48
CA TRP A 158 9.83 8.71 -1.86
C TRP A 158 8.51 8.26 -2.51
N ARG A 159 7.42 8.25 -1.74
CA ARG A 159 6.09 7.94 -2.26
C ARG A 159 5.45 9.20 -2.84
N THR A 160 4.71 9.04 -3.93
CA THR A 160 4.03 10.16 -4.58
C THR A 160 2.89 10.69 -3.70
N THR A 161 2.46 11.93 -3.96
CA THR A 161 1.32 12.55 -3.27
C THR A 161 0.03 11.74 -3.46
N LEU A 162 -0.09 11.05 -4.60
CA LEU A 162 -1.19 10.14 -4.92
C LEU A 162 -1.08 8.79 -4.19
N GLU A 163 0.13 8.27 -3.96
CA GLU A 163 0.35 7.01 -3.23
C GLU A 163 0.05 7.14 -1.72
N LYS A 164 0.50 8.25 -1.11
CA LYS A 164 0.47 8.46 0.35
C LYS A 164 -0.89 8.24 1.02
N PRO A 165 -2.03 8.70 0.46
CA PRO A 165 -3.35 8.44 1.03
C PRO A 165 -3.70 6.94 1.16
N PHE A 166 -3.18 6.09 0.28
CA PHE A 166 -3.49 4.65 0.23
C PHE A 166 -2.57 3.80 1.12
N LEU A 167 -1.56 4.40 1.75
CA LEU A 167 -0.65 3.68 2.65
C LEU A 167 -1.35 3.35 3.98
N TRP A 168 -1.37 2.06 4.29
CA TRP A 168 -1.84 1.46 5.53
C TRP A 168 -0.62 0.81 6.22
N LEU A 169 -0.18 1.29 7.38
CA LEU A 169 1.05 0.76 8.02
C LEU A 169 2.25 0.73 7.04
N GLY A 170 2.45 1.86 6.35
CA GLY A 170 3.57 2.15 5.43
C GLY A 170 3.54 1.50 4.03
N ASP A 171 2.52 0.69 3.71
CA ASP A 171 2.31 0.22 2.33
C ASP A 171 0.83 -0.10 2.04
N PHE A 172 0.49 -0.60 0.85
CA PHE A 172 -0.89 -0.88 0.45
C PHE A 172 -1.62 -1.84 1.40
N HIS A 173 -2.93 -1.65 1.51
CA HIS A 173 -3.80 -2.51 2.31
C HIS A 173 -3.86 -3.93 1.70
N PRO A 174 -3.79 -5.03 2.48
CA PRO A 174 -3.76 -6.39 1.92
C PRO A 174 -5.04 -6.80 1.17
N TYR A 175 -6.21 -6.24 1.51
CA TYR A 175 -7.43 -6.37 0.68
C TYR A 175 -7.25 -5.88 -0.75
N LEU A 176 -6.24 -5.06 -1.07
CA LEU A 176 -5.95 -4.71 -2.46
C LEU A 176 -5.78 -5.97 -3.32
N PHE A 177 -5.09 -6.98 -2.80
CA PHE A 177 -4.83 -8.21 -3.55
C PHE A 177 -6.11 -8.99 -3.82
N THR A 178 -6.97 -9.15 -2.81
CA THR A 178 -8.24 -9.87 -2.98
C THR A 178 -9.24 -9.07 -3.81
N ASN A 179 -9.30 -7.75 -3.64
CA ASN A 179 -10.18 -6.89 -4.44
C ASN A 179 -9.77 -6.89 -5.92
N LEU A 180 -8.46 -6.83 -6.19
CA LEU A 180 -7.94 -6.98 -7.55
C LEU A 180 -8.29 -8.37 -8.10
N LEU A 181 -8.11 -9.43 -7.32
CA LEU A 181 -8.47 -10.79 -7.72
C LEU A 181 -9.96 -10.91 -8.07
N ARG A 182 -10.85 -10.34 -7.23
CA ARG A 182 -12.30 -10.29 -7.48
C ARG A 182 -12.67 -9.52 -8.75
N SER A 183 -11.89 -8.50 -9.11
CA SER A 183 -12.15 -7.75 -10.35
C SER A 183 -12.02 -8.59 -11.62
N PHE A 184 -11.27 -9.70 -11.59
CA PHE A 184 -11.21 -10.65 -12.70
C PHE A 184 -12.40 -11.62 -12.75
N LEU A 185 -13.14 -11.75 -11.65
CA LEU A 185 -14.27 -12.67 -11.51
C LEU A 185 -15.61 -11.97 -11.84
N ASP A 186 -15.73 -10.69 -11.47
CA ASP A 186 -16.94 -9.88 -11.67
C ASP A 186 -17.16 -9.42 -13.13
N ASP A 187 -16.16 -9.58 -14.01
CA ASP A 187 -16.27 -9.24 -15.45
C ASP A 187 -17.11 -10.27 -16.25
N GLN A 188 -17.70 -11.25 -15.55
CA GLN A 188 -18.39 -12.41 -16.13
C GLN A 188 -19.91 -12.31 -16.14
N ASP A 189 -20.49 -11.47 -15.27
CA ASP A 189 -21.95 -11.35 -15.11
C ASP A 189 -22.61 -10.41 -16.15
N THR A 190 -21.85 -9.88 -17.12
CA THR A 190 -22.36 -8.93 -18.12
C THR A 190 -22.55 -9.52 -19.52
N ASP A 191 -22.27 -10.81 -19.73
CA ASP A 191 -22.36 -11.47 -21.04
C ASP A 191 -23.60 -12.37 -21.19
N ASP A 192 -24.50 -12.39 -20.21
CA ASP A 192 -25.79 -13.10 -20.31
C ASP A 192 -26.90 -12.11 -20.73
N GLU A 193 -27.03 -11.90 -22.04
CA GLU A 193 -28.26 -11.59 -22.79
C GLU A 193 -27.86 -11.00 -24.16
N GLU A 194 -27.40 -11.85 -25.07
CA GLU A 194 -27.67 -11.77 -26.52
C GLU A 194 -26.98 -12.97 -27.20
N GLU A 195 -27.60 -14.15 -27.09
CA GLU A 195 -27.56 -15.11 -28.20
C GLU A 195 -28.29 -14.46 -29.40
N THR A 196 -27.65 -13.48 -30.02
CA THR A 196 -28.04 -13.01 -31.34
C THR A 196 -26.92 -13.38 -32.28
N GLU A 197 -27.25 -14.21 -33.26
CA GLU A 197 -26.43 -14.65 -34.37
C GLU A 197 -25.95 -13.45 -35.20
N SER A 198 -24.98 -12.69 -34.68
CA SER A 198 -24.42 -11.52 -35.34
C SER A 198 -23.24 -11.96 -36.18
N VAL A 199 -23.53 -12.13 -37.46
CA VAL A 199 -22.60 -12.09 -38.59
C VAL A 199 -21.41 -11.18 -38.28
N ILE A 200 -20.21 -11.74 -38.31
CA ILE A 200 -18.93 -11.08 -38.08
C ILE A 200 -18.79 -9.90 -39.06
N GLN A 201 -19.11 -8.68 -38.61
CA GLN A 201 -18.63 -7.47 -39.26
C GLN A 201 -17.20 -7.23 -38.81
N ILE A 202 -16.28 -7.55 -39.72
CA ILE A 202 -14.86 -7.25 -39.62
C ILE A 202 -14.72 -5.71 -39.60
N GLY A 203 -14.61 -5.15 -38.40
CA GLY A 203 -14.39 -3.73 -38.16
C GLY A 203 -13.65 -3.53 -36.84
N GLU A 204 -12.33 -3.44 -36.93
CA GLU A 204 -11.43 -2.82 -35.96
C GLU A 204 -11.53 -3.28 -34.48
N SER A 205 -11.12 -4.52 -34.19
CA SER A 205 -10.59 -4.86 -32.85
C SER A 205 -9.43 -5.85 -32.95
N SER A 206 -8.29 -5.34 -33.41
CA SER A 206 -7.05 -6.13 -33.58
C SER A 206 -6.50 -6.72 -32.27
N GLU A 207 -6.96 -6.29 -31.09
CA GLU A 207 -6.41 -6.74 -29.80
C GLU A 207 -7.00 -8.05 -29.26
N PHE A 208 -8.13 -8.53 -29.80
CA PHE A 208 -8.80 -9.73 -29.27
C PHE A 208 -8.22 -11.03 -29.87
N PHE A 209 -7.76 -11.00 -31.12
CA PHE A 209 -7.24 -12.20 -31.81
C PHE A 209 -5.76 -12.49 -31.52
N ASP A 210 -5.03 -11.57 -30.89
CA ASP A 210 -3.58 -11.73 -30.62
C ASP A 210 -3.28 -12.39 -29.26
N LYS A 211 -4.27 -12.52 -28.38
CA LYS A 211 -4.06 -13.11 -27.04
C LYS A 211 -4.29 -14.62 -27.08
N PRO A 212 -3.36 -15.45 -26.56
CA PRO A 212 -3.56 -16.88 -26.51
C PRO A 212 -4.83 -17.27 -25.75
N TRP A 213 -5.55 -18.28 -26.26
CA TRP A 213 -6.83 -18.73 -25.70
C TRP A 213 -6.77 -19.01 -24.19
N ASN A 214 -5.67 -19.57 -23.70
CA ASN A 214 -5.46 -19.85 -22.27
C ASN A 214 -5.49 -18.57 -21.41
N ILE A 215 -5.06 -17.43 -21.96
CA ILE A 215 -5.10 -16.13 -21.28
C ILE A 215 -6.54 -15.59 -21.29
N VAL A 216 -7.22 -15.64 -22.43
CA VAL A 216 -8.61 -15.18 -22.58
C VAL A 216 -9.55 -15.97 -21.66
N MET A 217 -9.31 -17.27 -21.52
CA MET A 217 -10.16 -18.18 -20.76
C MET A 217 -9.77 -18.35 -19.30
N ALA A 218 -8.67 -17.73 -18.84
CA ALA A 218 -8.11 -17.97 -17.50
C ALA A 218 -9.13 -17.74 -16.36
N TRP A 219 -10.06 -16.80 -16.55
CA TRP A 219 -11.07 -16.43 -15.55
C TRP A 219 -12.50 -16.74 -15.99
N LYS A 220 -12.71 -17.34 -17.19
CA LYS A 220 -14.04 -17.55 -17.78
C LYS A 220 -14.93 -18.58 -17.07
N THR A 221 -14.39 -19.37 -16.14
CA THR A 221 -15.18 -20.25 -15.27
C THR A 221 -14.35 -20.56 -14.01
N PRO A 222 -14.36 -19.70 -12.99
CA PRO A 222 -13.63 -19.98 -11.76
C PRO A 222 -14.23 -21.21 -11.06
N SER A 223 -13.37 -22.14 -10.62
CA SER A 223 -13.85 -23.31 -9.90
C SER A 223 -14.44 -22.94 -8.53
N ASN A 224 -15.44 -23.67 -8.06
CA ASN A 224 -15.98 -23.50 -6.70
C ASN A 224 -14.89 -23.59 -5.62
N THR A 225 -13.88 -24.45 -5.85
CA THR A 225 -12.71 -24.57 -4.98
C THR A 225 -11.88 -23.30 -4.94
N LEU A 226 -11.66 -22.65 -6.08
CA LEU A 226 -10.96 -21.36 -6.15
C LEU A 226 -11.73 -20.29 -5.37
N MET A 227 -13.05 -20.18 -5.60
CA MET A 227 -13.91 -19.23 -4.90
C MET A 227 -13.88 -19.43 -3.39
N ALA A 228 -14.04 -20.67 -2.91
CA ALA A 228 -13.99 -20.99 -1.49
C ALA A 228 -12.64 -20.64 -0.83
N LYS A 229 -11.52 -20.81 -1.56
CA LYS A 229 -10.20 -20.41 -1.05
C LYS A 229 -10.04 -18.90 -1.01
N ILE A 230 -10.59 -18.15 -1.97
CA ILE A 230 -10.61 -16.68 -1.93
C ILE A 230 -11.42 -16.21 -0.71
N ASP A 231 -12.59 -16.78 -0.48
CA ASP A 231 -13.41 -16.48 0.69
C ASP A 231 -12.65 -16.77 2.00
N GLN A 232 -11.86 -17.84 2.05
CA GLN A 232 -11.03 -18.18 3.21
C GLN A 232 -9.94 -17.14 3.47
N ILE A 233 -9.23 -16.69 2.42
CA ILE A 233 -8.22 -15.62 2.53
C ILE A 233 -8.88 -14.34 3.08
N GLU A 234 -10.04 -13.96 2.54
CA GLU A 234 -10.79 -12.79 3.00
C GLU A 234 -11.33 -12.94 4.43
N CYS A 235 -11.76 -14.13 4.84
CA CYS A 235 -12.07 -14.43 6.25
C CYS A 235 -10.87 -14.18 7.16
N GLY A 236 -9.68 -14.66 6.77
CA GLY A 236 -8.44 -14.42 7.51
C GLY A 236 -8.12 -12.92 7.62
N LEU A 237 -8.26 -12.19 6.52
CA LEU A 237 -8.07 -10.73 6.50
C LEU A 237 -9.04 -9.99 7.43
N ARG A 238 -10.31 -10.42 7.51
CA ARG A 238 -11.32 -9.83 8.42
C ARG A 238 -10.93 -9.94 9.88
N LEU A 239 -10.11 -10.91 10.25
CA LEU A 239 -9.60 -11.06 11.61
C LEU A 239 -8.28 -10.32 11.81
N MET A 240 -7.34 -10.47 10.88
CA MET A 240 -5.97 -9.97 11.04
C MET A 240 -5.84 -8.46 10.85
N VAL A 241 -6.54 -7.88 9.89
CA VAL A 241 -6.44 -6.44 9.62
C VAL A 241 -6.94 -5.60 10.81
N PRO A 242 -8.14 -5.85 11.38
CA PRO A 242 -8.58 -5.09 12.55
C PRO A 242 -7.67 -5.29 13.77
N ALA A 243 -7.12 -6.50 13.98
CA ALA A 243 -6.20 -6.76 15.07
C ALA A 243 -4.91 -5.93 14.96
N LEU A 244 -4.32 -5.84 13.76
CA LEU A 244 -3.15 -4.99 13.52
C LEU A 244 -3.45 -3.50 13.69
N VAL A 245 -4.62 -3.05 13.22
CA VAL A 245 -5.06 -1.65 13.40
C VAL A 245 -5.30 -1.33 14.87
N ALA A 246 -5.92 -2.24 15.63
CA ALA A 246 -6.14 -2.08 17.07
C ALA A 246 -4.80 -1.98 17.81
N ARG A 247 -3.84 -2.86 17.49
CA ARG A 247 -2.50 -2.82 18.08
C ARG A 247 -1.75 -1.53 17.76
N ALA A 248 -1.78 -1.08 16.51
CA ALA A 248 -1.17 0.20 16.11
C ALA A 248 -1.77 1.39 16.89
N ARG A 249 -3.11 1.43 17.02
CA ARG A 249 -3.81 2.48 17.77
C ARG A 249 -3.47 2.44 19.25
N GLN A 250 -3.39 1.25 19.83
CA GLN A 250 -3.01 1.08 21.24
C GLN A 250 -1.59 1.62 21.48
N VAL A 251 -0.62 1.25 20.64
CA VAL A 251 0.77 1.73 20.76
C VAL A 251 0.84 3.26 20.71
N GLN A 252 0.08 3.88 19.79
CA GLN A 252 0.00 5.34 19.68
C GLN A 252 -0.69 5.98 20.89
N ALA A 253 -1.76 5.37 21.41
CA ALA A 253 -2.47 5.86 22.59
C ALA A 253 -1.57 5.82 23.84
N GLU A 254 -0.85 4.72 24.06
CA GLU A 254 0.12 4.56 25.14
C GLU A 254 1.26 5.57 25.02
N PHE A 255 1.73 5.87 23.80
CA PHE A 255 2.70 6.93 23.58
C PHE A 255 2.18 8.29 24.04
N VAL A 256 0.98 8.68 23.60
CA VAL A 256 0.36 9.97 23.97
C VAL A 256 0.15 10.06 25.49
N GLU A 257 -0.31 8.97 26.13
CA GLU A 257 -0.47 8.91 27.58
C GLU A 257 0.87 9.10 28.31
N ARG A 258 1.91 8.36 27.92
CA ARG A 258 3.26 8.49 28.50
C ARG A 258 3.79 9.90 28.37
N VAL A 259 3.67 10.52 27.19
CA VAL A 259 4.11 11.89 26.96
C VAL A 259 3.31 12.88 27.82
N GLY A 260 1.99 12.73 27.90
CA GLY A 260 1.13 13.61 28.69
C GLY A 260 1.44 13.57 30.19
N VAL A 261 1.62 12.36 30.74
CA VAL A 261 1.97 12.16 32.15
C VAL A 261 3.32 12.80 32.49
N GLU A 262 4.34 12.55 31.68
CA GLU A 262 5.69 13.07 31.92
C GLU A 262 5.76 14.59 31.73
N TRP A 263 4.99 15.15 30.79
CA TRP A 263 4.84 16.59 30.63
C TRP A 263 4.28 17.25 31.89
N GLY A 264 3.24 16.66 32.50
CA GLY A 264 2.65 17.14 33.74
C GLY A 264 3.62 17.11 34.93
N LYS A 265 4.42 16.03 35.06
CA LYS A 265 5.39 15.87 36.16
C LYS A 265 6.58 16.82 36.09
N CYS A 266 7.01 17.21 34.89
CA CYS A 266 8.20 18.04 34.74
C CYS A 266 7.94 19.54 34.96
N GLU A 267 6.69 19.97 35.16
CA GLU A 267 6.30 21.40 35.27
C GLU A 267 6.88 22.27 34.13
N GLY A 268 7.07 21.69 32.93
CA GLY A 268 7.69 22.37 31.80
C GLY A 268 9.23 22.53 31.87
N ARG A 269 9.93 21.88 32.80
CA ARG A 269 11.41 21.80 32.80
C ARG A 269 11.90 21.07 31.55
N LYS A 270 12.47 21.86 30.64
CA LYS A 270 12.84 21.44 29.28
C LYS A 270 13.67 20.15 29.20
N GLU A 271 14.69 20.00 30.02
CA GLU A 271 15.62 18.86 29.95
C GLU A 271 14.99 17.53 30.41
N GLY A 272 14.14 17.57 31.45
CA GLY A 272 13.41 16.39 31.93
C GLY A 272 12.36 15.92 30.92
N VAL A 273 11.65 16.87 30.32
CA VAL A 273 10.66 16.61 29.26
C VAL A 273 11.31 15.98 28.03
N GLU A 274 12.44 16.52 27.56
CA GLU A 274 13.11 16.03 26.35
C GLU A 274 13.59 14.58 26.52
N MET A 275 14.15 14.23 27.68
CA MET A 275 14.56 12.86 27.98
C MET A 275 13.36 11.90 28.06
N ALA A 276 12.27 12.31 28.71
CA ALA A 276 11.08 11.49 28.86
C ALA A 276 10.38 11.24 27.53
N VAL A 277 10.22 12.29 26.71
CA VAL A 277 9.69 12.19 25.35
C VAL A 277 10.58 11.29 24.49
N GLY A 278 11.91 11.45 24.57
CA GLY A 278 12.85 10.59 23.85
C GLY A 278 12.67 9.10 24.17
N LYS A 279 12.53 8.75 25.45
CA LYS A 279 12.25 7.36 25.88
C LYS A 279 10.90 6.85 25.36
N ALA A 280 9.85 7.68 25.44
CA ALA A 280 8.52 7.33 24.96
C ALA A 280 8.50 7.07 23.45
N VAL A 281 9.21 7.89 22.67
CA VAL A 281 9.36 7.72 21.22
C VAL A 281 10.09 6.41 20.90
N VAL A 282 11.18 6.09 21.60
CA VAL A 282 11.91 4.83 21.37
C VAL A 282 11.00 3.62 21.59
N ALA A 283 10.27 3.58 22.70
CA ALA A 283 9.34 2.50 23.00
C ALA A 283 8.19 2.41 21.96
N GLU A 284 7.65 3.55 21.52
CA GLU A 284 6.64 3.58 20.45
C GLU A 284 7.19 3.00 19.13
N MET A 285 8.41 3.40 18.74
CA MET A 285 9.01 2.96 17.49
C MET A 285 9.35 1.46 17.50
N GLU A 286 9.79 0.90 18.63
CA GLU A 286 10.05 -0.55 18.77
C GLU A 286 8.77 -1.38 18.58
N GLU A 287 7.66 -0.97 19.20
CA GLU A 287 6.38 -1.68 19.04
C GLU A 287 5.75 -1.44 17.65
N MET A 288 5.85 -0.22 17.11
CA MET A 288 5.39 0.08 15.75
C MET A 288 6.19 -0.69 14.70
N MET A 289 7.49 -0.94 14.92
CA MET A 289 8.29 -1.82 14.08
C MET A 289 7.70 -3.24 14.04
N SER A 290 7.33 -3.80 15.19
CA SER A 290 6.69 -5.12 15.27
C SER A 290 5.35 -5.14 14.51
N VAL A 291 4.49 -4.14 14.71
CA VAL A 291 3.22 -3.96 13.95
C VAL A 291 3.46 -3.91 12.44
N PHE A 292 4.47 -3.16 12.02
CA PHE A 292 4.82 -2.98 10.63
C PHE A 292 5.28 -4.30 9.98
N MET A 293 6.14 -5.05 10.66
CA MET A 293 6.62 -6.35 10.17
C MET A 293 5.50 -7.38 10.07
N ASP A 294 4.57 -7.43 11.03
CA ASP A 294 3.41 -8.31 10.96
C ASP A 294 2.47 -7.94 9.79
N ALA A 295 2.32 -6.65 9.50
CA ALA A 295 1.56 -6.19 8.33
C ALA A 295 2.21 -6.63 7.01
N ASN A 296 3.55 -6.55 6.89
CA ASN A 296 4.27 -7.06 5.73
C ASN A 296 4.17 -8.59 5.61
N ARG A 297 4.28 -9.32 6.72
CA ARG A 297 4.06 -10.76 6.75
C ARG A 297 2.67 -11.13 6.24
N LEU A 298 1.63 -10.38 6.64
CA LEU A 298 0.27 -10.59 6.14
C LEU A 298 0.17 -10.34 4.63
N ARG A 299 0.74 -9.25 4.11
CA ARG A 299 0.77 -8.97 2.66
C ARG A 299 1.44 -10.08 1.87
N ARG A 300 2.60 -10.54 2.34
CA ARG A 300 3.35 -11.64 1.72
C ARG A 300 2.56 -12.94 1.74
N SER A 301 1.92 -13.27 2.86
CA SER A 301 1.10 -14.48 3.01
C SER A 301 -0.04 -14.48 2.00
N VAL A 302 -0.83 -13.40 1.96
CA VAL A 302 -1.98 -13.25 1.05
C VAL A 302 -1.54 -13.35 -0.40
N LEU A 303 -0.46 -12.65 -0.78
CA LEU A 303 0.05 -12.71 -2.14
C LEU A 303 0.46 -14.14 -2.52
N THR A 304 1.19 -14.83 -1.66
CA THR A 304 1.61 -16.22 -1.87
C THR A 304 0.41 -17.17 -1.91
N GLU A 305 -0.57 -17.00 -1.02
CA GLU A 305 -1.80 -17.80 -1.00
C GLU A 305 -2.59 -17.64 -2.29
N ILE A 306 -2.75 -16.42 -2.80
CA ILE A 306 -3.40 -16.17 -4.10
C ILE A 306 -2.67 -16.91 -5.22
N LEU A 307 -1.34 -16.79 -5.30
CA LEU A 307 -0.58 -17.44 -6.37
C LEU A 307 -0.64 -18.97 -6.30
N ASN A 308 -0.68 -19.54 -5.09
CA ASN A 308 -0.79 -20.98 -4.88
C ASN A 308 -2.15 -21.57 -5.26
N ILE A 309 -3.22 -20.76 -5.26
CA ILE A 309 -4.57 -21.23 -5.63
C ILE A 309 -4.89 -20.99 -7.10
N THR A 310 -4.14 -20.12 -7.77
CA THR A 310 -4.27 -19.84 -9.20
C THR A 310 -3.46 -20.80 -10.07
N ASN A 311 -3.92 -21.05 -11.29
CA ASN A 311 -3.06 -21.65 -12.32
C ASN A 311 -2.07 -20.61 -12.87
N VAL A 312 -1.09 -21.04 -13.66
CA VAL A 312 -0.02 -20.16 -14.18
C VAL A 312 -0.52 -18.98 -15.02
N TYR A 313 -1.62 -19.15 -15.77
CA TYR A 313 -2.20 -18.09 -16.60
C TYR A 313 -2.97 -17.08 -15.75
N GLN A 314 -3.74 -17.56 -14.77
CA GLN A 314 -4.40 -16.74 -13.77
C GLN A 314 -3.39 -15.93 -12.94
N ALA A 315 -2.33 -16.57 -12.46
CA ALA A 315 -1.25 -15.94 -11.73
C ALA A 315 -0.57 -14.84 -12.55
N ALA A 316 -0.30 -15.10 -13.84
CA ALA A 316 0.28 -14.12 -14.74
C ALA A 316 -0.61 -12.89 -14.92
N LEU A 317 -1.90 -13.08 -15.21
CA LEU A 317 -2.85 -11.97 -15.34
C LEU A 317 -3.01 -11.17 -14.05
N PHE A 318 -3.08 -11.86 -12.91
CA PHE A 318 -3.16 -11.23 -11.60
C PHE A 318 -1.92 -10.36 -11.31
N LEU A 319 -0.71 -10.90 -11.52
CA LEU A 319 0.54 -10.19 -11.29
C LEU A 319 0.75 -9.05 -12.30
N GLU A 320 0.33 -9.22 -13.55
CA GLU A 320 0.27 -8.12 -14.51
C GLU A 320 -0.64 -7.01 -14.00
N GLY A 321 -1.88 -7.34 -13.59
CA GLY A 321 -2.83 -6.35 -13.07
C GLY A 321 -2.29 -5.63 -11.84
N LEU A 322 -1.64 -6.35 -10.93
CA LEU A 322 -1.02 -5.78 -9.74
C LEU A 322 0.13 -4.83 -10.10
N ALA A 323 1.02 -5.24 -11.00
CA ALA A 323 2.11 -4.40 -11.47
C ALA A 323 1.59 -3.13 -12.16
N GLN A 324 0.59 -3.26 -13.03
CA GLN A 324 -0.03 -2.13 -13.71
C GLN A 324 -0.69 -1.16 -12.73
N PHE A 325 -1.42 -1.66 -11.73
CA PHE A 325 -2.02 -0.85 -10.68
C PHE A 325 -0.97 -0.02 -9.93
N LEU A 326 0.14 -0.66 -9.54
CA LEU A 326 1.25 0.01 -8.85
C LEU A 326 1.95 1.05 -9.74
N ILE A 327 2.16 0.72 -11.01
CA ILE A 327 2.80 1.64 -11.96
C ILE A 327 1.91 2.84 -12.24
N GLY A 328 0.59 2.66 -12.27
CA GLY A 328 -0.39 3.72 -12.51
C GLY A 328 -0.34 4.86 -11.48
N PHE A 329 0.04 4.57 -10.23
CA PHE A 329 0.26 5.61 -9.22
C PHE A 329 1.39 6.60 -9.54
N ARG A 330 2.23 6.27 -10.51
CA ARG A 330 3.34 7.09 -10.98
C ARG A 330 3.13 7.63 -12.39
N ASP A 331 1.91 7.54 -12.89
CA ASP A 331 1.57 8.16 -14.17
C ASP A 331 1.62 9.70 -14.05
N HIS A 332 2.40 10.34 -14.91
CA HIS A 332 2.63 11.78 -14.84
C HIS A 332 1.38 12.60 -15.15
N ALA A 333 0.48 12.10 -16.01
CA ALA A 333 -0.75 12.82 -16.33
C ALA A 333 -1.69 12.80 -15.13
N ILE A 334 -1.90 11.63 -14.53
CA ILE A 334 -2.74 11.46 -13.33
C ILE A 334 -2.16 12.27 -12.15
N LEU A 335 -0.85 12.22 -11.94
CA LEU A 335 -0.19 12.99 -10.88
C LEU A 335 -0.37 14.49 -11.08
N SER A 336 -0.16 14.99 -12.30
CA SER A 336 -0.31 16.42 -12.61
C SER A 336 -1.76 16.88 -12.41
N GLU A 337 -2.73 16.06 -12.79
CA GLU A 337 -4.14 16.34 -12.55
C GLU A 337 -4.47 16.36 -11.05
N PHE A 338 -4.03 15.35 -10.30
CA PHE A 338 -4.25 15.28 -8.85
C PHE A 338 -3.63 16.47 -8.11
N GLU A 339 -2.44 16.90 -8.51
CA GLU A 339 -1.78 18.07 -7.92
C GLU A 339 -2.49 19.38 -8.26
N ARG A 340 -3.02 19.50 -9.49
CA ARG A 340 -3.84 20.65 -9.92
C ARG A 340 -5.19 20.69 -9.19
N SER A 341 -5.74 19.55 -8.79
CA SER A 341 -6.99 19.42 -8.04
C SER A 341 -6.91 19.84 -6.58
N LYS A 342 -5.74 20.27 -6.10
CA LYS A 342 -5.62 21.02 -4.85
C LYS A 342 -6.24 22.42 -5.02
N MET A 343 -7.56 22.47 -5.21
CA MET A 343 -8.32 23.70 -5.04
C MET A 343 -8.18 24.14 -3.57
N ALA A 344 -7.87 25.41 -3.38
CA ALA A 344 -7.92 26.06 -2.07
C ALA A 344 -9.30 25.80 -1.45
N ILE A 345 -9.30 25.14 -0.29
CA ILE A 345 -10.46 25.10 0.59
C ILE A 345 -10.57 26.55 1.12
N ASN A 346 -11.38 27.36 0.44
CA ASN A 346 -11.76 28.71 0.90
C ASN A 346 -12.78 28.62 2.02
#